data_AF-A0A838UJU2-F1
#
_entry.id   AF-A0A838UJU2-F1
#
_cell.length_a   1.000
_cell.length_b   1.000
_cell.length_c   1.000
_cell.angle_alpha   90.00
_cell.angle_beta   90.00
_cell.angle_gamma   90.00
#
_symmetry.space_group_name_H-M   'P 1'
#
loop_
_entity.id
_entity.type
_entity.pdbx_description
1 polymer ?
#
loop_
_entity_poly.entity_id
_entity_poly.type
_entity_poly.pdbx_seq_one_letter_code
_entity_poly.pdbx_strand_id
1 'polypeptide(L)'
;TWVSATGSRGSVGGLTWDLVFGASGPVLDPQVAGAIRPFDLRLRSVPDVLMSGNVGHERHGYTFSHEPGTVGVSFGRRLPDHWYWVSVNAFREPGVAFECMLMESRIFGLPFWHATVGYVHLRTPTTSMTLLHPLTGQVRLRGDRTAFTVTARHRQDLITVHCAAPETRYHHLGARVYTTLLGTCEIEGISLAEGTAGLAEREPQRPSANIR
;
A
#
# COMPACT_ATOMS: atom_id res chain seq x y z
N THR A 1 5.53 -3.19 20.35
CA THR A 1 5.37 -4.05 19.17
C THR A 1 3.92 -3.90 18.76
N TRP A 2 3.60 -3.10 17.73
CA TRP A 2 2.23 -2.57 17.51
C TRP A 2 1.41 -3.31 16.45
N VAL A 3 2.03 -4.23 15.71
CA VAL A 3 1.33 -5.02 14.69
C VAL A 3 0.80 -6.31 15.33
N SER A 4 0.09 -6.14 16.44
CA SER A 4 -0.64 -7.19 17.16
C SER A 4 -2.14 -6.87 17.21
N ALA A 5 -2.59 -5.90 16.41
CA ALA A 5 -4.01 -5.56 16.33
C ALA A 5 -4.77 -6.76 15.77
N THR A 6 -5.69 -7.30 16.57
CA THR A 6 -6.57 -8.41 16.20
C THR A 6 -7.92 -7.93 15.68
N GLY A 7 -8.10 -6.61 15.52
CA GLY A 7 -9.31 -6.00 15.03
C GLY A 7 -9.26 -4.48 15.04
N SER A 8 -10.32 -3.86 14.51
CA SER A 8 -10.55 -2.43 14.51
C SER A 8 -12.05 -2.16 14.59
N ARG A 9 -12.46 -1.24 15.46
CA ARG A 9 -13.85 -0.79 15.57
C ARG A 9 -13.88 0.72 15.63
N GLY A 10 -14.87 1.34 14.99
CA GLY A 10 -15.07 2.77 15.07
C GLY A 10 -16.20 3.29 14.19
N SER A 11 -16.31 4.61 14.18
CA SER A 11 -17.24 5.32 13.31
C SER A 11 -16.69 6.70 12.93
N VAL A 12 -17.06 7.17 11.75
CA VAL A 12 -16.79 8.54 11.28
C VAL A 12 -17.90 8.96 10.30
N GLY A 13 -18.62 10.03 10.65
CA GLY A 13 -19.81 10.42 9.88
C GLY A 13 -20.82 9.28 9.82
N GLY A 14 -21.29 8.95 8.61
CA GLY A 14 -22.19 7.82 8.36
C GLY A 14 -21.51 6.45 8.25
N LEU A 15 -20.17 6.39 8.33
CA LEU A 15 -19.40 5.14 8.25
C LEU A 15 -19.24 4.53 9.65
N THR A 16 -19.51 3.24 9.78
CA THR A 16 -19.23 2.43 10.97
C THR A 16 -18.48 1.17 10.57
N TRP A 17 -17.63 0.66 11.45
CA TRP A 17 -16.97 -0.63 11.22
C TRP A 17 -16.72 -1.36 12.53
N ASP A 18 -16.74 -2.68 12.44
CA ASP A 18 -16.36 -3.62 13.49
C ASP A 18 -15.70 -4.83 12.81
N LEU A 19 -14.38 -4.87 12.81
CA LEU A 19 -13.58 -5.82 12.06
C LEU A 19 -12.66 -6.60 13.00
N VAL A 20 -12.50 -7.88 12.71
CA VAL A 20 -11.57 -8.81 13.34
C VAL A 20 -10.54 -9.24 12.30
N PHE A 21 -9.29 -9.32 12.72
CA PHE A 21 -8.13 -9.62 11.89
C PHE A 21 -7.48 -10.93 12.34
N GLY A 22 -7.58 -11.96 11.50
CA GLY A 22 -6.77 -13.17 11.59
C GLY A 22 -5.47 -12.94 10.83
N ALA A 23 -4.42 -12.45 11.51
CA ALA A 23 -3.11 -12.29 10.87
C ALA A 23 -2.55 -13.65 10.47
N SER A 24 -2.23 -13.82 9.18
CA SER A 24 -1.61 -15.04 8.66
C SER A 24 -0.28 -14.80 7.93
N GLY A 25 0.01 -13.55 7.53
CA GLY A 25 1.24 -13.18 6.82
C GLY A 25 2.38 -12.64 7.70
N PRO A 26 3.59 -12.49 7.14
CA PRO A 26 4.73 -11.89 7.83
C PRO A 26 4.54 -10.38 8.04
N VAL A 27 5.07 -9.84 9.15
CA VAL A 27 5.11 -8.39 9.36
C VAL A 27 6.18 -7.78 8.46
N LEU A 28 5.75 -6.92 7.52
CA LEU A 28 6.61 -6.16 6.63
C LEU A 28 6.98 -4.82 7.29
N ASP A 29 8.27 -4.53 7.41
CA ASP A 29 8.80 -3.26 7.92
C ASP A 29 9.94 -2.80 7.00
N PRO A 30 9.71 -1.89 6.04
CA PRO A 30 10.73 -1.47 5.08
C PRO A 30 11.88 -0.64 5.70
N GLN A 31 11.81 -0.33 7.00
CA GLN A 31 12.76 0.58 7.67
C GLN A 31 13.62 -0.14 8.71
N VAL A 32 14.00 -1.40 8.45
CA VAL A 32 14.85 -2.16 9.38
C VAL A 32 16.27 -1.61 9.38
N ALA A 33 16.54 -0.68 10.32
CA ALA A 33 17.88 -0.33 10.77
C ALA A 33 17.88 0.17 12.24
N GLY A 34 17.65 -0.73 13.19
CA GLY A 34 18.04 -0.54 14.60
C GLY A 34 17.46 0.69 15.33
N ALA A 35 18.26 1.28 16.22
CA ALA A 35 17.89 2.41 17.08
C ALA A 35 17.77 3.74 16.32
N ILE A 36 18.34 3.83 15.11
CA ILE A 36 18.31 5.02 14.28
C ILE A 36 16.97 5.01 13.52
N ARG A 37 16.19 6.08 13.68
CA ARG A 37 14.93 6.28 12.96
C ARG A 37 15.16 7.39 11.94
N PRO A 38 15.77 7.07 10.77
CA PRO A 38 16.13 8.10 9.80
C PRO A 38 14.90 8.68 9.11
N PHE A 39 13.78 7.96 9.07
CA PHE A 39 12.57 8.42 8.40
C PHE A 39 11.56 8.96 9.39
N ASP A 40 10.87 10.04 8.99
CA ASP A 40 9.85 10.67 9.84
C ASP A 40 8.56 9.86 9.94
N LEU A 41 8.27 9.02 8.95
CA LEU A 41 7.18 8.04 8.97
C LEU A 41 7.76 6.65 9.12
N ARG A 42 7.21 5.81 9.99
CA ARG A 42 7.37 4.35 9.96
C ARG A 42 6.11 3.71 9.43
N LEU A 43 6.28 2.78 8.51
CA LEU A 43 5.23 1.96 7.95
C LEU A 43 5.46 0.51 8.37
N ARG A 44 4.39 -0.17 8.75
CA ARG A 44 4.39 -1.62 8.85
C ARG A 44 3.12 -2.16 8.21
N SER A 45 3.25 -3.26 7.47
CA SER A 45 2.12 -3.94 6.85
C SER A 45 2.11 -5.41 7.24
N VAL A 46 0.92 -5.99 7.32
CA VAL A 46 0.71 -7.44 7.34
C VAL A 46 -0.17 -7.75 6.13
N PRO A 47 0.41 -8.30 5.04
CA PRO A 47 -0.39 -8.84 3.97
C PRO A 47 -1.09 -10.12 4.43
N ASP A 48 -2.02 -10.62 3.62
CA ASP A 48 -2.70 -11.91 3.83
C ASP A 48 -3.44 -12.00 5.18
N VAL A 49 -4.02 -10.91 5.63
CA VAL A 49 -4.90 -10.94 6.81
C VAL A 49 -6.27 -11.44 6.39
N LEU A 50 -6.84 -12.38 7.14
CA LEU A 50 -8.26 -12.75 6.98
C LEU A 50 -9.11 -11.79 7.83
N MET A 51 -10.02 -11.09 7.17
CA MET A 51 -10.89 -10.09 7.77
C MET A 51 -12.32 -10.64 7.87
N SER A 52 -12.90 -10.49 9.05
CA SER A 52 -14.30 -10.80 9.30
C SER A 52 -14.93 -9.65 10.06
N GLY A 53 -16.23 -9.42 9.87
CA GLY A 53 -16.94 -8.39 10.60
C GLY A 53 -17.91 -7.59 9.75
N ASN A 54 -18.16 -6.35 10.11
CA ASN A 54 -19.16 -5.51 9.47
C ASN A 54 -18.62 -4.11 9.15
N VAL A 55 -19.01 -3.58 7.99
CA VAL A 55 -18.86 -2.17 7.64
C VAL A 55 -20.23 -1.64 7.25
N GLY A 56 -20.64 -0.54 7.85
CA GLY A 56 -21.88 0.15 7.56
C GLY A 56 -21.63 1.53 6.96
N HIS A 57 -22.44 1.92 5.99
CA HIS A 57 -22.52 3.29 5.50
C HIS A 57 -23.99 3.72 5.43
N GLU A 58 -24.37 4.66 6.28
CA GLU A 58 -25.75 5.11 6.47
C GLU A 58 -26.71 3.95 6.78
N ARG A 59 -27.59 3.59 5.83
CA ARG A 59 -28.56 2.49 5.96
C ARG A 59 -28.07 1.17 5.34
N HIS A 60 -26.89 1.15 4.75
CA HIS A 60 -26.32 -0.03 4.11
C HIS A 60 -25.30 -0.69 5.03
N GLY A 61 -25.41 -2.00 5.19
CA GLY A 61 -24.46 -2.82 5.93
C GLY A 61 -23.86 -3.86 5.01
N TYR A 62 -22.56 -4.10 5.18
CA TYR A 62 -21.81 -5.16 4.52
C TYR A 62 -21.17 -6.03 5.59
N THR A 63 -21.40 -7.33 5.50
CA THR A 63 -20.80 -8.33 6.38
C THR A 63 -19.73 -9.10 5.60
N PHE A 64 -18.56 -9.25 6.20
CA PHE A 64 -17.42 -9.98 5.66
C PHE A 64 -17.21 -11.26 6.47
N SER A 65 -16.83 -12.34 5.79
CA SER A 65 -16.46 -13.60 6.43
C SER A 65 -15.18 -14.14 5.80
N HIS A 66 -14.07 -13.99 6.52
CA HIS A 66 -12.75 -14.50 6.13
C HIS A 66 -12.27 -13.97 4.78
N GLU A 67 -12.55 -12.70 4.51
CA GLU A 67 -12.09 -12.05 3.29
C GLU A 67 -10.59 -11.75 3.38
N PRO A 68 -9.79 -12.02 2.34
CA PRO A 68 -8.39 -11.65 2.35
C PRO A 68 -8.26 -10.13 2.39
N GLY A 69 -7.17 -9.64 2.99
CA GLY A 69 -6.89 -8.23 3.09
C GLY A 69 -5.47 -7.96 3.55
N THR A 70 -5.19 -6.69 3.81
CA THR A 70 -3.90 -6.22 4.31
C THR A 70 -4.14 -5.24 5.44
N VAL A 71 -3.37 -5.35 6.51
CA VAL A 71 -3.39 -4.37 7.62
C VAL A 71 -2.10 -3.57 7.61
N GLY A 72 -2.22 -2.29 7.25
CA GLY A 72 -1.15 -1.31 7.35
C GLY A 72 -1.30 -0.44 8.59
N VAL A 73 -0.19 -0.18 9.29
CA VAL A 73 -0.09 0.90 10.26
C VAL A 73 1.05 1.83 9.86
N SER A 74 0.76 3.13 9.85
CA SER A 74 1.77 4.15 9.67
C SER A 74 1.74 5.11 10.85
N PHE A 75 2.90 5.46 11.36
CA PHE A 75 3.04 6.41 12.46
C PHE A 75 4.34 7.18 12.33
N GLY A 76 4.33 8.44 12.72
CA GLY A 76 5.47 9.30 12.46
C GLY A 76 5.23 10.75 12.82
N ARG A 77 6.30 11.54 12.66
CA ARG A 77 6.27 13.00 12.82
C ARG A 77 5.65 13.69 11.61
N ARG A 78 5.78 13.09 10.42
CA ARG A 78 5.38 13.67 9.14
C ARG A 78 5.01 12.56 8.16
N LEU A 79 4.07 12.85 7.27
CA LEU A 79 3.78 11.99 6.11
C LEU A 79 4.89 12.12 5.05
N PRO A 80 5.16 11.07 4.25
CA PRO A 80 6.07 11.12 3.11
C PRO A 80 5.71 12.27 2.16
N ASP A 81 6.71 12.78 1.44
CA ASP A 81 6.52 13.90 0.52
C ASP A 81 5.77 13.46 -0.74
N HIS A 82 5.99 12.21 -1.17
CA HIS A 82 5.29 11.49 -2.24
C HIS A 82 5.17 10.01 -1.88
N TRP A 83 4.07 9.35 -2.24
CA TRP A 83 4.01 7.88 -2.26
C TRP A 83 3.02 7.37 -3.30
N TYR A 84 3.24 6.12 -3.70
CA TYR A 84 2.28 5.27 -4.39
C TYR A 84 2.03 4.02 -3.56
N TRP A 85 0.80 3.51 -3.65
CA TRP A 85 0.41 2.23 -3.10
C TRP A 85 -0.53 1.49 -4.03
N VAL A 86 -0.35 0.18 -4.03
CA VAL A 86 -1.20 -0.79 -4.72
C VAL A 86 -1.50 -1.88 -3.72
N SER A 87 -2.75 -2.30 -3.62
CA SER A 87 -3.13 -3.53 -2.95
C SER A 87 -4.27 -4.20 -3.69
N VAL A 88 -4.09 -5.48 -3.96
CA VAL A 88 -5.05 -6.28 -4.71
C VAL A 88 -4.89 -7.76 -4.37
N ASN A 89 -6.01 -8.44 -4.18
CA ASN A 89 -6.10 -9.86 -3.84
C ASN A 89 -7.25 -10.58 -4.57
N ALA A 90 -8.02 -9.85 -5.37
CA ALA A 90 -9.12 -10.34 -6.19
C ALA A 90 -8.68 -10.43 -7.67
N PHE A 91 -7.63 -11.22 -7.88
CA PHE A 91 -7.10 -11.57 -9.20
C PHE A 91 -7.93 -12.69 -9.84
N ARG A 92 -7.91 -12.79 -11.18
CA ARG A 92 -8.58 -13.88 -11.92
C ARG A 92 -8.09 -15.26 -11.48
N GLU A 93 -6.80 -15.37 -11.21
CA GLU A 93 -6.14 -16.57 -10.69
C GLU A 93 -6.29 -16.61 -9.16
N PRO A 94 -6.97 -17.65 -8.61
CA PRO A 94 -7.15 -17.77 -7.17
C PRO A 94 -5.81 -17.84 -6.42
N GLY A 95 -5.76 -17.27 -5.22
CA GLY A 95 -4.57 -17.29 -4.36
C GLY A 95 -3.48 -16.29 -4.74
N VAL A 96 -3.64 -15.55 -5.85
CA VAL A 96 -2.75 -14.45 -6.20
C VAL A 96 -3.09 -13.20 -5.38
N ALA A 97 -2.07 -12.56 -4.83
CA ALA A 97 -2.20 -11.26 -4.18
C ALA A 97 -0.94 -10.42 -4.41
N PHE A 98 -1.12 -9.12 -4.53
CA PHE A 98 -0.03 -8.17 -4.73
C PHE A 98 -0.24 -6.94 -3.87
N GLU A 99 0.83 -6.54 -3.19
CA GLU A 99 0.90 -5.28 -2.49
C GLU A 99 2.21 -4.58 -2.81
N CYS A 100 2.16 -3.28 -3.07
CA CYS A 100 3.34 -2.46 -3.22
C CYS A 100 3.13 -1.13 -2.52
N MET A 101 4.15 -0.66 -1.81
CA MET A 101 4.23 0.73 -1.39
C MET A 101 5.61 1.27 -1.71
N LEU A 102 5.67 2.40 -2.40
CA LEU A 102 6.90 3.17 -2.59
C LEU A 102 6.67 4.59 -2.13
N MET A 103 7.58 5.10 -1.32
CA MET A 103 7.48 6.43 -0.73
C MET A 103 8.81 7.16 -0.79
N GLU A 104 8.75 8.45 -1.10
CA GLU A 104 9.84 9.39 -0.97
C GLU A 104 9.75 10.03 0.42
N SER A 105 10.76 9.76 1.24
CA SER A 105 10.79 10.21 2.64
C SER A 105 12.07 10.97 2.94
N ARG A 106 11.94 12.02 3.75
CA ARG A 106 13.08 12.78 4.26
C ARG A 106 13.89 11.96 5.22
N ILE A 107 15.20 12.14 5.16
CA ILE A 107 16.16 11.59 6.09
C ILE A 107 16.40 12.63 7.19
N PHE A 108 16.13 12.26 8.45
CA PHE A 108 16.20 13.10 9.64
C PHE A 108 15.40 14.41 9.54
N GLY A 109 14.32 14.42 8.75
CA GLY A 109 13.50 15.61 8.50
C GLY A 109 14.16 16.71 7.67
N LEU A 110 15.39 16.47 7.17
CA LEU A 110 16.13 17.45 6.38
C LEU A 110 15.48 17.62 4.99
N PRO A 111 15.28 18.86 4.52
CA PRO A 111 14.50 19.12 3.30
C PRO A 111 15.20 18.71 2.00
N PHE A 112 16.50 18.46 2.03
CA PHE A 112 17.33 18.14 0.87
C PHE A 112 17.79 16.68 0.83
N TRP A 113 17.62 15.91 1.91
CA TRP A 113 17.96 14.49 1.94
C TRP A 113 16.70 13.65 1.88
N HIS A 114 16.52 12.99 0.75
CA HIS A 114 15.41 12.09 0.50
C HIS A 114 15.92 10.71 0.15
N ALA A 115 15.16 9.69 0.53
CA ALA A 115 15.33 8.36 0.00
C ALA A 115 13.98 7.79 -0.41
N THR A 116 14.00 7.05 -1.51
CA THR A 116 12.91 6.14 -1.84
C THR A 116 13.04 4.89 -1.00
N VAL A 117 11.99 4.58 -0.25
CA VAL A 117 11.87 3.35 0.53
C VAL A 117 10.52 2.72 0.29
N GLY A 118 10.41 1.42 0.53
CA GLY A 118 9.16 0.74 0.26
C GLY A 118 9.28 -0.76 0.26
N TYR A 119 8.23 -1.42 -0.23
CA TYR A 119 8.22 -2.86 -0.41
C TYR A 119 7.35 -3.28 -1.59
N VAL A 120 7.58 -4.51 -2.02
CA VAL A 120 6.70 -5.29 -2.88
C VAL A 120 6.46 -6.63 -2.19
N HIS A 121 5.21 -7.03 -2.11
CA HIS A 121 4.78 -8.34 -1.68
C HIS A 121 3.98 -8.99 -2.82
N LEU A 122 4.37 -10.18 -3.23
CA LEU A 122 3.66 -11.00 -4.21
C LEU A 122 3.40 -12.37 -3.60
N ARG A 123 2.15 -12.78 -3.59
CA ARG A 123 1.73 -14.14 -3.26
C ARG A 123 1.11 -14.77 -4.50
N THR A 124 1.41 -16.04 -4.70
CA THR A 124 0.74 -16.94 -5.64
C THR A 124 0.35 -18.22 -4.87
N PRO A 125 -0.38 -19.17 -5.50
CA PRO A 125 -0.70 -20.44 -4.85
C PRO A 125 0.51 -21.26 -4.39
N THR A 126 1.68 -21.05 -5.01
CA THR A 126 2.88 -21.87 -4.77
C THR A 126 4.02 -21.10 -4.12
N THR A 127 4.00 -19.76 -4.15
CA THR A 127 5.10 -18.95 -3.62
C THR A 127 4.60 -17.67 -2.96
N SER A 128 5.40 -17.16 -2.01
CA SER A 128 5.25 -15.84 -1.44
C SER A 128 6.61 -15.18 -1.42
N MET A 129 6.68 -13.94 -1.91
CA MET A 129 7.91 -13.16 -1.98
C MET A 129 7.67 -11.76 -1.42
N THR A 130 8.63 -11.29 -0.64
CA THR A 130 8.69 -9.91 -0.16
C THR A 130 10.03 -9.29 -0.48
N LEU A 131 10.01 -8.14 -1.14
CA LEU A 131 11.17 -7.30 -1.43
C LEU A 131 11.05 -5.99 -0.66
N LEU A 132 12.10 -5.61 0.05
CA LEU A 132 12.21 -4.33 0.76
C LEU A 132 13.17 -3.44 -0.05
N HIS A 133 12.70 -2.27 -0.47
CA HIS A 133 13.52 -1.32 -1.22
C HIS A 133 14.21 -0.33 -0.29
N PRO A 134 15.53 -0.09 -0.43
CA PRO A 134 16.49 -0.75 -1.34
C PRO A 134 17.21 -1.99 -0.74
N LEU A 135 16.78 -2.49 0.41
CA LEU A 135 17.52 -3.46 1.24
C LEU A 135 17.67 -4.85 0.61
N THR A 136 16.56 -5.46 0.18
CA THR A 136 16.56 -6.83 -0.38
C THR A 136 16.24 -6.85 -1.87
N GLY A 137 15.79 -5.73 -2.44
CA GLY A 137 15.49 -5.63 -3.86
C GLY A 137 15.43 -4.20 -4.35
N GLN A 138 15.37 -4.06 -5.67
CA GLN A 138 15.14 -2.78 -6.31
C GLN A 138 13.72 -2.72 -6.83
N VAL A 139 12.96 -1.75 -6.34
CA VAL A 139 11.61 -1.48 -6.83
C VAL A 139 11.63 -0.11 -7.49
N ARG A 140 11.08 -0.02 -8.69
CA ARG A 140 10.94 1.22 -9.45
C ARG A 140 9.49 1.39 -9.83
N LEU A 141 9.06 2.65 -9.91
CA LEU A 141 7.76 3.02 -10.43
C LEU A 141 7.96 4.00 -11.59
N ARG A 142 7.20 3.81 -12.66
CA ARG A 142 7.16 4.73 -13.81
C ARG A 142 5.72 5.00 -14.21
N GLY A 143 5.41 6.25 -14.53
CA GLY A 143 4.05 6.69 -14.88
C GLY A 143 3.51 7.67 -13.86
N ASP A 144 2.20 7.81 -13.85
CA ASP A 144 1.47 8.72 -12.97
C ASP A 144 0.27 8.00 -12.32
N ARG A 145 -0.56 8.76 -11.59
CA ARG A 145 -1.75 8.22 -10.93
C ARG A 145 -2.66 7.43 -11.84
N THR A 146 -2.86 7.85 -13.08
CA THR A 146 -3.85 7.26 -13.98
C THR A 146 -3.35 5.97 -14.61
N ALA A 147 -2.04 5.86 -14.81
CA ALA A 147 -1.38 4.66 -15.27
C ALA A 147 0.09 4.64 -14.83
N PHE A 148 0.49 3.57 -14.13
CA PHE A 148 1.86 3.36 -13.72
C PHE A 148 2.27 1.90 -13.79
N THR A 149 3.57 1.69 -13.91
CA THR A 149 4.21 0.38 -13.91
C THR A 149 5.14 0.28 -12.71
N VAL A 150 4.96 -0.77 -11.91
CA VAL A 150 5.89 -1.18 -10.86
C VAL A 150 6.81 -2.25 -11.44
N THR A 151 8.12 -2.05 -11.29
CA THR A 151 9.13 -3.04 -11.64
C THR A 151 9.91 -3.40 -10.38
N ALA A 152 9.83 -4.66 -9.97
CA ALA A 152 10.55 -5.17 -8.80
C ALA A 152 11.57 -6.22 -9.23
N ARG A 153 12.82 -6.04 -8.83
CA ARG A 153 13.92 -6.93 -9.18
C ARG A 153 14.60 -7.48 -7.93
N HIS A 154 14.75 -8.79 -7.91
CA HIS A 154 15.50 -9.52 -6.89
C HIS A 154 16.38 -10.57 -7.57
N ARG A 155 17.70 -10.41 -7.46
CA ARG A 155 18.67 -11.26 -8.18
C ARG A 155 18.37 -11.27 -9.69
N GLN A 156 17.99 -12.42 -10.24
CA GLN A 156 17.64 -12.60 -11.66
C GLN A 156 16.12 -12.47 -11.92
N ASP A 157 15.31 -12.47 -10.87
CA ASP A 157 13.86 -12.40 -10.98
C ASP A 157 13.40 -10.95 -11.20
N LEU A 158 12.48 -10.79 -12.15
CA LEU A 158 11.85 -9.52 -12.50
C LEU A 158 10.34 -9.68 -12.40
N ILE A 159 9.70 -8.81 -11.63
CA ILE A 159 8.25 -8.64 -11.62
C ILE A 159 7.93 -7.31 -12.28
N THR A 160 7.05 -7.34 -13.27
CA THR A 160 6.41 -6.16 -13.83
C THR A 160 4.93 -6.19 -13.47
N VAL A 161 4.44 -5.08 -12.92
CA VAL A 161 3.02 -4.90 -12.61
C VAL A 161 2.52 -3.61 -13.24
N HIS A 162 1.46 -3.68 -14.02
CA HIS A 162 0.80 -2.54 -14.63
C HIS A 162 -0.47 -2.21 -13.86
N CYS A 163 -0.58 -0.97 -13.41
CA CYS A 163 -1.74 -0.47 -12.69
C CYS A 163 -2.35 0.70 -13.45
N ALA A 164 -3.68 0.73 -13.53
CA ALA A 164 -4.38 1.84 -14.17
C ALA A 164 -5.77 2.09 -13.56
N ALA A 165 -6.17 3.34 -13.56
CA ALA A 165 -7.55 3.75 -13.33
C ALA A 165 -7.79 5.13 -13.97
N PRO A 166 -8.96 5.37 -14.59
CA PRO A 166 -9.29 6.70 -15.09
C PRO A 166 -9.36 7.70 -13.92
N GLU A 167 -8.96 8.94 -14.17
CA GLU A 167 -8.91 9.99 -13.14
C GLU A 167 -10.26 10.21 -12.43
N THR A 168 -11.37 10.03 -13.16
CA THR A 168 -12.73 10.16 -12.64
C THR A 168 -13.10 9.12 -11.56
N ARG A 169 -12.30 8.07 -11.38
CA ARG A 169 -12.49 7.05 -10.32
C ARG A 169 -11.71 7.34 -9.05
N TYR A 170 -10.90 8.39 -9.01
CA TYR A 170 -10.15 8.77 -7.82
C TYR A 170 -10.95 9.71 -6.93
N HIS A 171 -10.89 9.44 -5.62
CA HIS A 171 -11.40 10.33 -4.58
C HIS A 171 -10.23 11.07 -3.93
N HIS A 172 -10.36 12.39 -3.80
CA HIS A 172 -9.40 13.21 -3.06
C HIS A 172 -9.75 13.21 -1.56
N LEU A 173 -8.87 12.63 -0.74
CA LEU A 173 -9.06 12.50 0.70
C LEU A 173 -8.50 13.68 1.51
N GLY A 174 -8.07 14.76 0.85
CA GLY A 174 -7.30 15.81 1.50
C GLY A 174 -5.82 15.47 1.57
N ALA A 175 -5.01 16.46 1.98
CA ALA A 175 -3.55 16.34 2.05
C ALA A 175 -2.88 15.82 0.75
N ARG A 176 -3.55 16.04 -0.40
CA ARG A 176 -3.15 15.61 -1.74
C ARG A 176 -3.11 14.09 -1.91
N VAL A 177 -3.89 13.37 -1.11
CA VAL A 177 -4.06 11.93 -1.21
C VAL A 177 -5.24 11.65 -2.13
N TYR A 178 -4.99 10.86 -3.15
CA TYR A 178 -5.98 10.37 -4.10
C TYR A 178 -6.03 8.85 -4.00
N THR A 179 -7.24 8.29 -3.89
CA THR A 179 -7.42 6.83 -3.80
C THR A 179 -8.56 6.34 -4.68
N THR A 180 -8.46 5.11 -5.15
CA THR A 180 -9.56 4.37 -5.76
C THR A 180 -9.50 2.91 -5.32
N LEU A 181 -10.66 2.27 -5.21
CA LEU A 181 -10.79 0.82 -5.00
C LEU A 181 -11.20 0.10 -6.29
N LEU A 182 -11.29 0.83 -7.40
CA LEU A 182 -11.84 0.36 -8.68
C LEU A 182 -10.78 0.41 -9.79
N GLY A 183 -9.52 0.19 -9.42
CA GLY A 183 -8.40 0.13 -10.35
C GLY A 183 -8.25 -1.24 -11.01
N THR A 184 -7.48 -1.26 -12.08
CA THR A 184 -7.00 -2.47 -12.75
C THR A 184 -5.54 -2.70 -12.39
N CYS A 185 -5.16 -3.95 -12.17
CA CYS A 185 -3.79 -4.37 -11.87
C CYS A 185 -3.47 -5.66 -12.63
N GLU A 186 -2.44 -5.63 -13.47
CA GLU A 186 -1.93 -6.77 -14.21
C GLU A 186 -0.52 -7.09 -13.72
N ILE A 187 -0.29 -8.34 -13.32
CA ILE A 187 1.06 -8.85 -13.08
C ILE A 187 1.46 -9.59 -14.36
N GLU A 188 2.48 -9.10 -15.05
CA GLU A 188 2.88 -9.57 -16.38
C GLU A 188 3.09 -11.09 -16.40
N GLY A 189 2.31 -11.78 -17.23
CA GLY A 189 2.38 -13.25 -17.39
C GLY A 189 1.85 -14.07 -16.21
N ILE A 190 1.24 -13.45 -15.18
CA ILE A 190 0.72 -14.15 -14.01
C ILE A 190 -0.80 -14.01 -13.90
N SER A 191 -1.31 -12.77 -13.81
CA SER A 191 -2.72 -12.56 -13.48
C SER A 191 -3.19 -11.14 -13.75
N LEU A 192 -4.50 -10.98 -13.92
CA LEU A 192 -5.18 -9.70 -14.07
C LEU A 192 -6.30 -9.56 -13.03
N ALA A 193 -6.40 -8.38 -12.43
CA ALA A 193 -7.49 -7.94 -11.57
C ALA A 193 -8.11 -6.69 -12.19
N GLU A 194 -9.41 -6.74 -12.53
CA GLU A 194 -10.12 -5.64 -13.20
C GLU A 194 -11.14 -5.01 -12.24
N GLY A 195 -10.98 -3.71 -11.97
CA GLY A 195 -11.94 -2.96 -11.15
C GLY A 195 -11.96 -3.34 -9.67
N THR A 196 -10.94 -4.04 -9.18
CA THR A 196 -10.82 -4.51 -7.79
C THR A 196 -9.50 -4.12 -7.13
N ALA A 197 -8.63 -3.40 -7.83
CA ALA A 197 -7.35 -2.96 -7.28
C ALA A 197 -7.51 -1.65 -6.49
N GLY A 198 -7.03 -1.66 -5.25
CA GLY A 198 -6.80 -0.46 -4.45
C GLY A 198 -5.55 0.25 -4.96
N LEU A 199 -5.71 1.48 -5.46
CA LEU A 199 -4.61 2.33 -5.91
C LEU A 199 -4.65 3.64 -5.13
N ALA A 200 -3.51 4.08 -4.62
CA ALA A 200 -3.41 5.38 -3.98
C ALA A 200 -2.11 6.10 -4.33
N GLU A 201 -2.21 7.42 -4.42
CA GLU A 201 -1.09 8.33 -4.59
C GLU A 201 -1.22 9.48 -3.59
N ARG A 202 -0.10 9.95 -3.04
CA ARG A 202 -0.01 11.29 -2.49
C ARG A 202 0.91 12.14 -3.34
N GLU A 203 0.38 13.15 -4.01
CA GLU A 203 1.19 13.98 -4.91
C GLU A 203 2.39 14.65 -4.21
N PRO A 204 3.52 14.84 -4.92
CA PRO A 204 4.71 15.51 -4.40
C PRO A 204 4.40 16.90 -3.83
N GLN A 205 5.07 17.26 -2.74
CA GLN A 205 5.05 18.65 -2.26
C GLN A 205 5.87 19.52 -3.19
N ARG A 206 5.19 20.21 -4.10
CA ARG A 206 5.79 21.32 -4.83
C ARG A 206 6.41 22.25 -3.79
N PRO A 207 7.71 22.58 -3.89
CA PRO A 207 8.30 23.61 -3.06
C PRO A 207 7.41 24.84 -3.18
N SER A 208 6.98 25.40 -2.06
CA SER A 208 6.39 26.73 -2.06
C SER A 208 7.41 27.63 -2.73
N ALA A 209 7.08 28.18 -3.89
CA ALA A 209 7.90 29.17 -4.57
C ALA A 209 7.84 30.47 -3.78
N ASN A 210 8.40 30.50 -2.57
CA ASN A 210 8.50 31.65 -1.68
C ASN A 210 9.55 31.34 -0.61
N ILE A 211 10.81 31.36 -1.01
CA ILE A 211 11.91 31.85 -0.17
C ILE A 211 12.70 32.79 -1.08
N ARG A 212 12.41 34.08 -0.96
CA ARG A 212 13.32 35.18 -1.31
C ARG A 212 13.75 35.82 0.00
#